data_AF-A0A3N5QBG6-F1
#
_entry.id   AF-A0A3N5QBG6-F1
#
_cell.length_a   1.000
_cell.length_b   1.000
_cell.length_c   1.000
_cell.angle_alpha   90.00
_cell.angle_beta   90.00
_cell.angle_gamma   90.00
#
_symmetry.space_group_name_H-M   'P 1'
#
loop_
_entity.id
_entity.type
_entity.pdbx_description
1 polymer ?
#
loop_
_entity_poly.entity_id
_entity_poly.type
_entity_poly.pdbx_seq_one_letter_code
_entity_poly.pdbx_strand_id
1 'polypeptide(L)'
;PLIPGLEENAKIIFFHVPTAWITVLAFLMSTIYGIKYLRKKDLNDDARSYTAAQLGIIFCILATVTGAVWAKFAWGSFWNWDPRQTSIFALLLIYGAWFALRSSIESEEKRATLSAVYSIIAFFTVPFFIFIMPRIMTGLHPGSADDTNAGPVVDFKMNSNMQLIFFLSLIGFTILYFWMWNIGSKSIIYRDSLNKSYLKGYNWKD
;
A
#
# COMPACT_ATOMS: atom_id res chain seq x y z
N PRO A 1 -1.62 30.91 -6.34
CA PRO A 1 -0.40 31.75 -6.41
C PRO A 1 0.78 30.95 -6.98
N LEU A 2 1.24 31.32 -8.18
CA LEU A 2 2.45 30.79 -8.82
C LEU A 2 3.67 31.43 -8.14
N ILE A 3 4.30 30.70 -7.22
CA ILE A 3 5.57 31.09 -6.62
C ILE A 3 6.68 30.42 -7.46
N PRO A 4 7.59 31.18 -8.07
CA PRO A 4 8.71 30.62 -8.85
C PRO A 4 9.54 29.67 -7.97
N GLY A 5 9.73 28.43 -8.42
CA GLY A 5 10.43 27.36 -7.68
C GLY A 5 9.53 26.25 -7.10
N LEU A 6 8.21 26.46 -6.98
CA LEU A 6 7.24 25.43 -6.56
C LEU A 6 6.73 24.55 -7.71
N GLU A 7 7.02 24.91 -8.97
CA GLU A 7 6.60 24.13 -10.14
C GLU A 7 7.23 22.73 -10.19
N GLU A 8 8.47 22.57 -9.72
CA GLU A 8 9.11 21.25 -9.60
C GLU A 8 8.56 20.45 -8.43
N ASN A 9 8.22 21.13 -7.33
CA ASN A 9 7.64 20.50 -6.14
C ASN A 9 6.22 19.98 -6.40
N ALA A 10 5.46 20.61 -7.31
CA ALA A 10 4.19 20.07 -7.79
C ALA A 10 4.37 18.71 -8.51
N LYS A 11 5.54 18.43 -9.10
CA LYS A 11 5.78 17.17 -9.84
C LYS A 11 5.92 15.96 -8.93
N ILE A 12 6.31 16.13 -7.65
CA ILE A 12 6.42 15.01 -6.71
C ILE A 12 5.06 14.32 -6.53
N ILE A 13 3.93 15.01 -6.74
CA ILE A 13 2.59 14.44 -6.64
C ILE A 13 2.38 13.28 -7.62
N PHE A 14 3.01 13.33 -8.79
CA PHE A 14 2.94 12.29 -9.81
C PHE A 14 3.68 11.01 -9.39
N PHE A 15 4.56 11.09 -8.39
CA PHE A 15 5.21 9.92 -7.80
C PHE A 15 4.53 9.53 -6.49
N HIS A 16 4.32 10.50 -5.60
CA HIS A 16 3.80 10.31 -4.25
C HIS A 16 2.38 9.72 -4.25
N VAL A 17 1.46 10.28 -5.02
CA VAL A 17 0.05 9.84 -5.00
C VAL A 17 -0.11 8.45 -5.59
N PRO A 18 0.50 8.09 -6.74
CA PRO A 18 0.51 6.71 -7.19
C PRO A 18 1.14 5.75 -6.19
N THR A 19 2.23 6.14 -5.54
CA THR A 19 2.85 5.32 -4.48
C THR A 19 1.87 5.07 -3.33
N ALA A 20 1.17 6.11 -2.85
CA ALA A 20 0.15 6.00 -1.81
C ALA A 20 -1.06 5.13 -2.27
N TRP A 21 -1.48 5.26 -3.52
CA TRP A 21 -2.54 4.43 -4.11
C TRP A 21 -2.19 2.93 -4.08
N ILE A 22 -0.95 2.58 -4.43
CA ILE A 22 -0.49 1.19 -4.40
C ILE A 22 -0.55 0.60 -2.99
N THR A 23 -0.35 1.39 -1.93
CA THR A 23 -0.45 0.90 -0.54
C THR A 23 -1.82 0.31 -0.22
N VAL A 24 -2.89 0.93 -0.71
CA VAL A 24 -4.27 0.46 -0.49
C VAL A 24 -4.56 -0.74 -1.38
N LEU A 25 -4.19 -0.64 -2.65
CA LEU A 25 -4.37 -1.72 -3.63
C LEU A 25 -3.66 -3.00 -3.18
N ALA A 26 -2.44 -2.88 -2.64
CA ALA A 26 -1.65 -4.00 -2.17
C ALA A 26 -2.25 -4.66 -0.92
N PHE A 27 -2.79 -3.90 0.02
CA PHE A 27 -3.47 -4.46 1.19
C PHE A 27 -4.80 -5.13 0.81
N LEU A 28 -5.54 -4.56 -0.15
CA LEU A 28 -6.72 -5.19 -0.75
C LEU A 28 -6.34 -6.52 -1.40
N MET A 29 -5.27 -6.55 -2.20
CA MET A 29 -4.77 -7.77 -2.83
C MET A 29 -4.36 -8.83 -1.79
N SER A 30 -3.66 -8.42 -0.73
CA SER A 30 -3.33 -9.30 0.39
C SER A 30 -4.60 -9.90 1.01
N THR A 31 -5.63 -9.07 1.22
CA THR A 31 -6.93 -9.48 1.77
C THR A 31 -7.67 -10.46 0.85
N ILE A 32 -7.75 -10.18 -0.45
CA ILE A 32 -8.40 -11.06 -1.44
C ILE A 32 -7.75 -12.45 -1.45
N TYR A 33 -6.42 -12.51 -1.47
CA TYR A 33 -5.71 -13.78 -1.45
C TYR A 33 -5.77 -14.47 -0.08
N GLY A 34 -5.85 -13.71 1.03
CA GLY A 34 -6.16 -14.24 2.35
C GLY A 34 -7.52 -14.93 2.41
N ILE A 35 -8.56 -14.32 1.81
CA ILE A 35 -9.90 -14.93 1.68
C ILE A 35 -9.83 -16.21 0.84
N LYS A 36 -9.09 -16.21 -0.29
CA LYS A 36 -8.91 -17.41 -1.13
C LYS A 36 -8.21 -18.54 -0.36
N TYR A 37 -7.17 -18.21 0.41
CA TYR A 37 -6.50 -19.15 1.32
C TYR A 37 -7.49 -19.71 2.34
N LEU A 38 -8.30 -18.90 3.02
CA LEU A 38 -9.24 -19.41 4.02
C LEU A 38 -10.29 -20.37 3.42
N ARG A 39 -10.66 -20.17 2.15
CA ARG A 39 -11.63 -21.04 1.44
C ARG A 39 -11.03 -22.35 0.96
N LYS A 40 -9.80 -22.34 0.46
CA LYS A 40 -9.18 -23.51 -0.21
C LYS A 40 -8.08 -24.19 0.61
N LYS A 41 -7.55 -23.48 1.61
CA LYS A 41 -6.35 -23.83 2.38
C LYS A 41 -5.11 -24.06 1.49
N ASP A 42 -5.07 -23.41 0.32
CA ASP A 42 -3.94 -23.47 -0.61
C ASP A 42 -2.85 -22.47 -0.20
N LEU A 43 -1.69 -22.98 0.22
CA LEU A 43 -0.53 -22.17 0.64
C LEU A 43 0.02 -21.27 -0.48
N ASN A 44 -0.27 -21.56 -1.75
CA ASN A 44 0.07 -20.66 -2.85
C ASN A 44 -0.70 -19.34 -2.78
N ASP A 45 -1.95 -19.37 -2.31
CA ASP A 45 -2.74 -18.16 -2.10
C ASP A 45 -2.22 -17.37 -0.88
N ASP A 46 -1.73 -18.05 0.16
CA ASP A 46 -1.03 -17.39 1.27
C ASP A 46 0.28 -16.72 0.79
N ALA A 47 1.10 -17.38 -0.02
CA ALA A 47 2.31 -16.81 -0.60
C ALA A 47 2.02 -15.54 -1.45
N ARG A 48 0.93 -15.57 -2.22
CA ARG A 48 0.43 -14.41 -2.98
C ARG A 48 -0.03 -13.28 -2.07
N SER A 49 -0.73 -13.60 -0.98
CA SER A 49 -1.16 -12.62 0.02
C SER A 49 0.03 -11.96 0.71
N TYR A 50 1.04 -12.76 1.11
CA TYR A 50 2.28 -12.29 1.69
C TYR A 50 3.06 -11.37 0.75
N THR A 51 3.20 -11.77 -0.52
CA THR A 51 3.91 -10.93 -1.52
C THR A 51 3.22 -9.58 -1.70
N ALA A 52 1.89 -9.57 -1.75
CA ALA A 52 1.13 -8.32 -1.85
C ALA A 52 1.38 -7.42 -0.63
N ALA A 53 1.30 -7.97 0.59
CA ALA A 53 1.57 -7.22 1.80
C ALA A 53 3.03 -6.69 1.85
N GLN A 54 3.98 -7.49 1.36
CA GLN A 54 5.41 -7.14 1.37
C GLN A 54 5.72 -5.98 0.43
N LEU A 55 5.14 -5.99 -0.77
CA LEU A 55 5.26 -4.83 -1.65
C LEU A 55 4.50 -3.63 -1.08
N GLY A 56 3.29 -3.87 -0.55
CA GLY A 56 2.45 -2.84 0.04
C GLY A 56 3.13 -2.02 1.14
N ILE A 57 3.85 -2.66 2.07
CA ILE A 57 4.58 -1.95 3.13
C ILE A 57 5.75 -1.13 2.57
N ILE A 58 6.44 -1.61 1.53
CA ILE A 58 7.52 -0.86 0.86
C ILE A 58 6.95 0.41 0.23
N PHE A 59 5.86 0.29 -0.54
CA PHE A 59 5.15 1.45 -1.08
C PHE A 59 4.62 2.37 0.02
N CYS A 60 4.20 1.83 1.18
CA CYS A 60 3.71 2.62 2.30
C CYS A 60 4.82 3.47 2.95
N ILE A 61 6.01 2.90 3.11
CA ILE A 61 7.20 3.63 3.57
C ILE A 61 7.55 4.72 2.56
N LEU A 62 7.60 4.39 1.26
CA LEU A 62 7.89 5.36 0.20
C LEU A 62 6.86 6.50 0.16
N ALA A 63 5.57 6.18 0.27
CA ALA A 63 4.51 7.18 0.35
C ALA A 63 4.70 8.09 1.56
N THR A 64 5.02 7.53 2.73
CA THR A 64 5.26 8.30 3.96
C THR A 64 6.46 9.25 3.80
N VAL A 65 7.59 8.75 3.29
CA VAL A 65 8.81 9.54 3.09
C VAL A 65 8.59 10.65 2.06
N THR A 66 8.05 10.30 0.89
CA THR A 66 7.81 11.30 -0.17
C THR A 66 6.76 12.34 0.23
N GLY A 67 5.74 11.93 1.01
CA GLY A 67 4.75 12.86 1.57
C GLY A 67 5.36 13.80 2.60
N ALA A 68 6.26 13.31 3.45
CA ALA A 68 6.99 14.15 4.41
C ALA A 68 7.90 15.16 3.70
N VAL A 69 8.60 14.73 2.63
CA VAL A 69 9.41 15.63 1.79
C VAL A 69 8.54 16.72 1.18
N TRP A 70 7.40 16.38 0.59
CA TRP A 70 6.46 17.37 0.06
C TRP A 70 5.96 18.32 1.15
N ALA A 71 5.59 17.81 2.33
CA ALA A 71 5.14 18.62 3.47
C ALA A 71 6.21 19.62 3.93
N LYS A 72 7.48 19.24 3.93
CA LYS A 72 8.59 20.14 4.25
C LYS A 72 8.65 21.33 3.29
N PHE A 73 8.46 21.09 2.00
CA PHE A 73 8.46 22.15 0.99
C PHE A 73 7.18 22.99 0.99
N ALA A 74 6.03 22.37 1.24
CA ALA A 74 4.73 23.04 1.21
C ALA A 74 4.46 23.86 2.48
N TRP A 75 4.83 23.33 3.65
CA TRP A 75 4.43 23.85 4.96
C TRP A 75 5.59 24.10 5.92
N GLY A 76 6.84 23.92 5.47
CA GLY A 76 8.04 24.21 6.27
C GLY A 76 8.43 23.12 7.28
N SER A 77 7.63 22.06 7.45
CA SER A 77 7.91 20.91 8.34
C SER A 77 7.61 19.57 7.68
N PHE A 78 8.45 18.56 7.93
CA PHE A 78 8.25 17.19 7.43
C PHE A 78 6.98 16.54 7.98
N TRP A 79 6.56 16.94 9.18
CA TRP A 79 5.40 16.37 9.86
C TRP A 79 4.62 17.43 10.61
N ASN A 80 3.30 17.37 10.50
CA ASN A 80 2.36 18.35 11.03
C ASN A 80 1.14 17.70 11.69
N TRP A 81 1.12 16.36 11.84
CA TRP A 81 -0.03 15.60 12.36
C TRP A 81 -1.34 15.83 11.61
N ASP A 82 -1.23 16.22 10.34
CA ASP A 82 -2.37 16.40 9.46
C ASP A 82 -3.15 15.06 9.26
N PRO A 83 -4.48 15.08 9.09
CA PRO A 83 -5.28 13.88 8.90
C PRO A 83 -4.76 12.88 7.85
N ARG A 84 -4.20 13.32 6.70
CA ARG A 84 -3.60 12.41 5.70
C ARG A 84 -2.28 11.83 6.17
N GLN A 85 -1.44 12.64 6.82
CA GLN A 85 -0.19 12.18 7.42
C GLN A 85 -0.46 11.12 8.49
N THR A 86 -1.36 11.41 9.42
CA THR A 86 -1.77 10.49 10.47
C THR A 86 -2.40 9.21 9.91
N SER A 87 -3.18 9.32 8.83
CA SER A 87 -3.80 8.17 8.16
C SER A 87 -2.81 7.25 7.46
N ILE A 88 -1.81 7.79 6.73
CA ILE A 88 -0.78 6.95 6.11
C ILE A 88 0.12 6.30 7.16
N PHE A 89 0.38 7.00 8.27
CA PHE A 89 1.09 6.42 9.43
C PHE A 89 0.30 5.28 10.08
N ALA A 90 -1.01 5.44 10.27
CA ALA A 90 -1.87 4.37 10.77
C ALA A 90 -1.83 3.15 9.84
N LEU A 91 -1.87 3.35 8.52
CA LEU A 91 -1.73 2.27 7.55
C LEU A 91 -0.35 1.59 7.64
N LEU A 92 0.73 2.35 7.84
CA LEU A 92 2.07 1.79 8.06
C LEU A 92 2.11 0.89 9.30
N LEU A 93 1.45 1.29 10.39
CA LEU A 93 1.32 0.47 11.59
C LEU A 93 0.47 -0.78 11.37
N ILE A 94 -0.61 -0.69 10.58
CA ILE A 94 -1.43 -1.86 10.17
C ILE A 94 -0.57 -2.88 9.40
N TYR A 95 0.24 -2.42 8.46
CA TYR A 95 1.21 -3.28 7.78
C TYR A 95 2.21 -3.88 8.76
N GLY A 96 2.81 -3.07 9.62
CA GLY A 96 3.78 -3.54 10.62
C GLY A 96 3.20 -4.61 11.55
N ALA A 97 1.99 -4.41 12.04
CA ALA A 97 1.29 -5.37 12.89
C ALA A 97 0.94 -6.67 12.14
N TRP A 98 0.60 -6.61 10.84
CA TRP A 98 0.42 -7.81 10.02
C TRP A 98 1.70 -8.66 9.97
N PHE A 99 2.86 -8.03 9.74
CA PHE A 99 4.16 -8.72 9.70
C PHE A 99 4.62 -9.20 11.09
N ALA A 100 4.40 -8.41 12.13
CA ALA A 100 4.70 -8.80 13.50
C ALA A 100 3.90 -10.04 13.92
N LEU A 101 2.58 -10.06 13.64
CA LEU A 101 1.75 -11.24 13.86
C LEU A 101 2.30 -12.44 13.10
N ARG A 102 2.58 -12.28 11.80
CA ARG A 102 3.03 -13.37 10.94
C ARG A 102 4.37 -13.97 11.38
N SER A 103 5.31 -13.15 11.83
CA SER A 103 6.63 -13.58 12.30
C SER A 103 6.60 -14.27 13.66
N SER A 104 5.56 -14.05 14.47
CA SER A 104 5.39 -14.68 15.78
C SER A 104 4.87 -16.12 15.75
N ILE A 105 4.51 -16.65 14.57
CA ILE A 105 3.85 -17.96 14.41
C ILE A 105 4.71 -18.92 13.59
N GLU A 106 5.15 -20.00 14.23
CA GLU A 106 5.99 -21.03 13.61
C GLU A 106 5.22 -21.91 12.62
N SER A 107 4.05 -22.42 13.03
CA SER A 107 3.20 -23.28 12.20
C SER A 107 2.73 -22.53 10.95
N GLU A 108 3.04 -23.07 9.77
CA GLU A 108 2.74 -22.45 8.49
C GLU A 108 1.23 -22.21 8.28
N GLU A 109 0.40 -23.21 8.58
CA GLU A 109 -1.06 -23.10 8.42
C GLU A 109 -1.69 -22.14 9.43
N LYS A 110 -1.24 -22.17 10.69
CA LYS A 110 -1.72 -21.25 11.72
C LYS A 110 -1.34 -19.81 11.36
N ARG A 111 -0.10 -19.61 10.91
CA ARG A 111 0.41 -18.32 10.43
C ARG A 111 -0.42 -17.77 9.29
N ALA A 112 -0.63 -18.57 8.25
CA ALA A 112 -1.45 -18.19 7.09
C ALA A 112 -2.89 -17.85 7.49
N THR A 113 -3.50 -18.67 8.36
CA THR A 113 -4.87 -18.44 8.86
C THR A 113 -4.99 -17.14 9.64
N LEU A 114 -4.10 -16.90 10.61
CA LEU A 114 -4.14 -15.68 11.43
C LEU A 114 -3.82 -14.42 10.61
N SER A 115 -2.84 -14.47 9.71
CA SER A 115 -2.53 -13.37 8.78
C SER A 115 -3.72 -13.04 7.87
N ALA A 116 -4.41 -14.05 7.34
CA ALA A 116 -5.59 -13.84 6.50
C ALA A 116 -6.73 -13.18 7.29
N VAL A 117 -7.06 -13.70 8.48
CA VAL A 117 -8.10 -13.12 9.36
C VAL A 117 -7.77 -11.67 9.72
N TYR A 118 -6.52 -11.41 10.12
CA TYR A 118 -6.07 -10.04 10.40
C TYR A 118 -6.27 -9.13 9.19
N SER A 119 -5.83 -9.54 7.99
CA SER A 119 -5.91 -8.68 6.79
C SER A 119 -7.34 -8.28 6.46
N ILE A 120 -8.30 -9.22 6.63
CA ILE A 120 -9.72 -8.97 6.41
C ILE A 120 -10.25 -7.92 7.38
N ILE A 121 -10.01 -8.11 8.68
CA ILE A 121 -10.49 -7.18 9.72
C ILE A 121 -9.84 -5.81 9.54
N ALA A 122 -8.52 -5.78 9.35
CA ALA A 122 -7.77 -4.54 9.19
C ALA A 122 -8.19 -3.79 7.92
N PHE A 123 -8.48 -4.46 6.81
CA PHE A 123 -8.85 -3.81 5.56
C PHE A 123 -10.13 -2.99 5.67
N PHE A 124 -11.08 -3.33 6.56
CA PHE A 124 -12.25 -2.47 6.81
C PHE A 124 -11.87 -1.07 7.29
N THR A 125 -10.76 -0.94 8.01
CA THR A 125 -10.26 0.36 8.49
C THR A 125 -9.51 1.16 7.43
N VAL A 126 -8.94 0.49 6.41
CA VAL A 126 -8.05 1.14 5.43
C VAL A 126 -8.78 2.18 4.57
N PRO A 127 -9.97 1.90 3.97
CA PRO A 127 -10.73 2.91 3.26
C PRO A 127 -11.14 4.08 4.16
N PHE A 128 -11.43 3.80 5.44
CA PHE A 128 -11.77 4.86 6.39
C PHE A 128 -10.60 5.82 6.60
N PHE A 129 -9.42 5.31 6.94
CA PHE A 129 -8.23 6.16 7.12
C PHE A 129 -7.82 6.88 5.83
N ILE A 130 -7.82 6.22 4.68
CA ILE A 130 -7.24 6.83 3.46
C ILE A 130 -8.24 7.72 2.71
N PHE A 131 -9.51 7.34 2.65
CA PHE A 131 -10.51 8.04 1.84
C PHE A 131 -11.53 8.84 2.64
N ILE A 132 -11.81 8.51 3.90
CA ILE A 132 -12.87 9.17 4.67
C ILE A 132 -12.29 10.19 5.65
N MET A 133 -11.48 9.73 6.62
CA MET A 133 -10.90 10.54 7.70
C MET A 133 -10.32 11.88 7.20
N PRO A 134 -9.53 11.92 6.11
CA PRO A 134 -8.88 13.17 5.73
C PRO A 134 -9.79 14.20 5.05
N ARG A 135 -11.05 13.88 4.77
CA ARG A 135 -12.05 14.81 4.22
C ARG A 135 -13.06 15.28 5.25
N ILE A 136 -13.21 14.57 6.37
CA ILE A 136 -14.12 14.96 7.46
C ILE A 136 -13.42 15.74 8.58
N MET A 137 -12.08 15.77 8.57
CA MET A 137 -11.27 16.53 9.51
C MET A 137 -10.70 17.79 8.85
N THR A 138 -10.56 18.84 9.65
CA THR A 138 -9.83 20.06 9.23
C THR A 138 -8.37 19.73 9.03
N GLY A 139 -7.73 20.32 8.02
CA GLY A 139 -6.36 19.95 7.67
C GLY A 139 -5.69 20.90 6.70
N LEU A 140 -4.38 20.74 6.56
CA LEU A 140 -3.54 21.56 5.68
C LEU A 140 -3.64 21.11 4.22
N HIS A 141 -4.15 19.90 3.98
CA HIS A 141 -4.23 19.34 2.65
C HIS A 141 -5.43 19.86 1.84
N PRO A 142 -5.27 20.07 0.52
CA PRO A 142 -6.39 20.41 -0.37
C PRO A 142 -7.47 19.33 -0.34
N GLY A 143 -8.73 19.68 -0.08
CA GLY A 143 -9.87 18.76 0.10
C GLY A 143 -10.09 18.27 1.54
N SER A 144 -9.55 18.97 2.54
CA SER A 144 -9.94 18.83 3.95
C SER A 144 -11.30 19.49 4.25
N ALA A 145 -11.88 19.22 5.41
CA ALA A 145 -13.26 19.62 5.73
C ALA A 145 -13.49 21.15 5.70
N ASP A 146 -12.43 21.92 5.95
CA ASP A 146 -12.41 23.39 5.97
C ASP A 146 -11.95 24.01 4.65
N ASP A 147 -11.62 23.20 3.64
CA ASP A 147 -11.20 23.71 2.33
C ASP A 147 -12.40 24.14 1.49
N THR A 148 -12.72 25.43 1.55
CA THR A 148 -13.80 26.05 0.75
C THR A 148 -13.46 26.18 -0.74
N ASN A 149 -12.22 25.91 -1.15
CA ASN A 149 -11.79 25.91 -2.55
C ASN A 149 -11.78 24.52 -3.18
N ALA A 150 -11.86 23.46 -2.37
CA ALA A 150 -12.08 22.10 -2.82
C ALA A 150 -13.52 21.99 -3.32
N GLY A 151 -13.69 21.94 -4.65
CA GLY A 151 -14.95 21.53 -5.25
C GLY A 151 -15.29 20.07 -4.87
N PRO A 152 -16.36 19.50 -5.45
CA PRO A 152 -16.66 18.07 -5.30
C PRO A 152 -15.39 17.25 -5.55
N VAL A 153 -15.27 16.08 -4.91
CA VAL A 153 -14.10 15.17 -4.86
C VAL A 153 -13.43 14.86 -6.23
N VAL A 154 -14.06 15.26 -7.34
CA VAL A 154 -13.66 15.04 -8.74
C VAL A 154 -13.20 16.33 -9.45
N ASP A 155 -13.21 17.50 -8.79
CA ASP A 155 -12.80 18.75 -9.40
C ASP A 155 -11.27 18.87 -9.35
N PHE A 156 -10.61 18.10 -10.21
CA PHE A 156 -9.18 18.24 -10.45
C PHE A 156 -8.93 19.60 -11.09
N LYS A 157 -8.79 20.66 -10.27
CA LYS A 157 -8.33 22.00 -10.69
C LYS A 157 -6.86 21.98 -11.08
N MET A 158 -6.50 21.04 -11.96
CA MET A 158 -5.19 20.83 -12.53
C MET A 158 -5.32 20.94 -14.05
N ASN A 159 -4.35 21.57 -14.70
CA ASN A 159 -4.34 21.69 -16.16
C ASN A 159 -4.47 20.30 -16.82
N SER A 160 -5.16 20.21 -17.96
CA SER A 160 -5.40 18.95 -18.68
C SER A 160 -4.13 18.14 -18.94
N ASN A 161 -3.00 18.81 -19.23
CA ASN A 161 -1.72 18.14 -19.42
C ASN A 161 -1.21 17.47 -18.13
N MET A 162 -1.38 18.13 -16.99
CA MET A 162 -0.99 17.59 -15.69
C MET A 162 -1.91 16.44 -15.27
N GLN A 163 -3.22 16.54 -15.53
CA GLN A 163 -4.16 15.43 -15.29
C GLN A 163 -3.78 14.19 -16.10
N LEU A 164 -3.45 14.37 -17.38
CA LEU A 164 -3.00 13.27 -18.24
C LEU A 164 -1.75 12.58 -17.65
N ILE A 165 -0.73 13.36 -17.29
CA ILE A 165 0.51 12.83 -16.68
C ILE A 165 0.20 12.11 -15.37
N PHE A 166 -0.69 12.66 -14.55
CA PHE A 166 -1.12 12.04 -13.29
C PHE A 166 -1.73 10.65 -13.51
N PHE A 167 -2.70 10.53 -14.43
CA PHE A 167 -3.33 9.24 -14.71
C PHE A 167 -2.38 8.25 -15.37
N LEU A 168 -1.50 8.70 -16.27
CA LEU A 168 -0.45 7.86 -16.85
C LEU A 168 0.49 7.31 -15.78
N SER A 169 0.87 8.14 -14.81
CA SER A 169 1.68 7.69 -13.68
C SER A 169 0.92 6.69 -12.80
N LEU A 170 -0.36 6.97 -12.49
CA LEU A 170 -1.20 6.07 -11.69
C LEU A 170 -1.32 4.67 -12.34
N ILE A 171 -1.54 4.64 -13.66
CA ILE A 171 -1.59 3.40 -14.46
C ILE A 171 -0.21 2.73 -14.48
N GLY A 172 0.85 3.49 -14.74
CA GLY A 172 2.22 2.97 -14.81
C GLY A 172 2.66 2.30 -13.51
N PHE A 173 2.44 2.94 -12.36
CA PHE A 173 2.71 2.37 -11.04
C PHE A 173 1.85 1.15 -10.74
N THR A 174 0.60 1.14 -11.19
CA THR A 174 -0.30 -0.02 -11.03
C THR A 174 0.21 -1.21 -11.84
N ILE A 175 0.61 -1.00 -13.10
CA ILE A 175 1.21 -2.04 -13.95
C ILE A 175 2.51 -2.55 -13.31
N LEU A 176 3.39 -1.64 -12.86
CA LEU A 176 4.63 -1.98 -12.19
C LEU A 176 4.38 -2.83 -10.95
N TYR A 177 3.43 -2.44 -10.10
CA TYR A 177 3.03 -3.18 -8.91
C TYR A 177 2.58 -4.61 -9.27
N PHE A 178 1.68 -4.78 -10.23
CA PHE A 178 1.20 -6.11 -10.63
C PHE A 178 2.31 -6.97 -11.23
N TRP A 179 3.22 -6.37 -12.00
CA TRP A 179 4.40 -7.06 -12.53
C TRP A 179 5.32 -7.55 -11.40
N MET A 180 5.68 -6.67 -10.46
CA MET A 180 6.49 -7.01 -9.28
C MET A 180 5.81 -8.10 -8.43
N TRP A 181 4.52 -7.96 -8.17
CA TRP A 181 3.74 -8.92 -7.38
C TRP A 181 3.68 -10.30 -8.06
N ASN A 182 3.48 -10.34 -9.37
CA ASN A 182 3.45 -11.59 -10.14
C ASN A 182 4.81 -12.30 -10.11
N ILE A 183 5.92 -11.56 -10.27
CA ILE A 183 7.27 -12.14 -10.17
C ILE A 183 7.57 -12.61 -8.75
N GLY A 184 7.31 -11.77 -7.74
CA GLY A 184 7.58 -12.08 -6.34
C GLY A 184 6.80 -13.31 -5.86
N SER A 185 5.51 -13.40 -6.21
CA SER A 185 4.68 -14.53 -5.80
C SER A 185 5.11 -15.84 -6.46
N LYS A 186 5.43 -15.82 -7.76
CA LYS A 186 5.99 -16.99 -8.45
C LYS A 186 7.33 -17.42 -7.88
N SER A 187 8.20 -16.48 -7.54
CA SER A 187 9.51 -16.77 -6.93
C SER A 187 9.38 -17.54 -5.62
N ILE A 188 8.49 -17.11 -4.73
CA ILE A 188 8.23 -17.81 -3.45
C ILE A 188 7.66 -19.20 -3.72
N ILE A 189 6.62 -19.31 -4.55
CA ILE A 189 5.96 -20.58 -4.85
C ILE A 189 6.95 -21.60 -5.46
N TYR A 190 7.78 -21.17 -6.41
CA TYR A 190 8.77 -22.05 -7.02
C TYR A 190 9.86 -22.46 -6.03
N ARG A 191 10.35 -21.54 -5.20
CA ARG A 191 11.31 -21.87 -4.14
C ARG A 191 10.76 -22.93 -3.19
N ASP A 192 9.51 -22.79 -2.76
CA ASP A 192 8.88 -23.74 -1.83
C ASP A 192 8.66 -25.11 -2.49
N SER A 193 8.30 -25.13 -3.78
CA SER A 193 8.15 -26.37 -4.56
C SER A 193 9.47 -27.12 -4.76
N LEU A 194 10.57 -26.40 -4.98
CA LEU A 194 11.90 -26.96 -5.11
C LEU A 194 12.36 -27.54 -3.77
N ASN A 195 12.23 -26.78 -2.68
CA ASN A 195 12.61 -27.25 -1.34
C ASN A 195 11.90 -28.55 -0.95
N LYS A 196 10.59 -28.65 -1.21
CA LYS A 196 9.82 -29.89 -0.98
C LYS A 196 10.35 -31.06 -1.82
N SER A 197 10.69 -30.82 -3.09
CA SER A 197 11.25 -31.84 -3.98
C SER A 197 12.64 -32.31 -3.54
N TYR A 198 13.51 -31.39 -3.12
CA TYR A 198 14.85 -31.70 -2.61
C TYR A 198 14.80 -32.54 -1.33
N LEU A 199 13.97 -32.14 -0.35
CA LEU A 199 13.80 -32.90 0.89
C LEU A 199 13.21 -34.29 0.65
N LYS A 200 12.27 -34.40 -0.30
CA LYS A 200 11.72 -35.69 -0.71
C LYS A 200 12.80 -36.56 -1.35
N GLY A 201 13.62 -36.04 -2.25
CA GLY A 201 14.72 -36.78 -2.88
C GLY A 201 15.82 -37.25 -1.92
N TYR A 202 16.01 -36.56 -0.79
CA TYR A 202 16.91 -36.98 0.28
C TYR A 202 16.38 -38.21 1.03
N ASN A 203 15.09 -38.21 1.41
CA ASN A 203 14.46 -39.31 2.16
C ASN A 203 14.29 -40.63 1.37
N TRP A 204 14.63 -40.69 0.08
CA TRP A 204 14.63 -41.93 -0.72
C TRP A 204 15.98 -42.65 -0.72
N LYS A 205 17.03 -42.05 -0.14
CA LYS A 205 18.39 -42.59 -0.11
C LYS A 205 18.80 -43.23 1.22
N ASP A 206 17.90 -43.25 2.20
CA ASP A 206 18.03 -43.95 3.49
C ASP A 206 17.03 -45.12 3.55
#